data_AF-A0A849BDT6-F1
#
_entry.id   AF-A0A849BDT6-F1
#
_cell.length_a   1.000
_cell.length_b   1.000
_cell.length_c   1.000
_cell.angle_alpha   90.00
_cell.angle_beta   90.00
_cell.angle_gamma   90.00
#
_symmetry.space_group_name_H-M   'P 1'
#
loop_
_entity.id
_entity.type
_entity.pdbx_description
1 polymer ?
#
loop_
_entity_poly.entity_id
_entity_poly.type
_entity_poly.pdbx_seq_one_letter_code
_entity_poly.pdbx_strand_id
1 'polypeptide(L)'
;MSNIQRGDSIVSFTMLTSTQRSTPNPLLRLVNKRSQGHEEGMGILADAKDALNSFATLAAKPIFAIAVGTGLAVFLPSGVVTQLGIDSFMAQYRHWVGAVFLISMAYLAAHFLWWLAGRVSKWWEIAEYVRKRNGYLATLTSEEKGYLALFIKDGKTAVNFHYEDGIAGGLRQKKMLYVPTRIGNVLDGHAHSLRDWVRKAVAKDPSILDGATPYRLKRRW
;
A
#
# COMPACT_ATOMS: atom_id res chain seq x y z
N MET A 1 49.27 3.14 55.61
CA MET A 1 49.89 2.22 56.61
C MET A 1 48.72 1.44 57.20
N SER A 2 48.58 0.12 57.15
CA SER A 2 49.52 -0.99 57.02
C SER A 2 48.86 -2.17 56.31
N ASN A 3 49.72 -2.94 55.65
CA ASN A 3 49.49 -4.18 54.93
C ASN A 3 49.52 -5.39 55.91
N ILE A 4 49.34 -6.61 55.36
CA ILE A 4 49.71 -7.96 55.86
C ILE A 4 48.51 -8.75 56.44
N GLN A 5 47.88 -9.68 55.70
CA GLN A 5 48.31 -11.04 55.24
C GLN A 5 48.12 -12.17 56.26
N ARG A 6 47.34 -13.18 55.85
CA ARG A 6 47.46 -14.65 56.03
C ARG A 6 46.07 -15.24 55.77
N GLY A 7 45.86 -16.33 55.05
CA GLY A 7 46.74 -17.40 54.61
C GLY A 7 45.94 -18.71 54.69
N ASP A 8 45.85 -19.37 53.54
CA ASP A 8 45.82 -20.83 53.35
C ASP A 8 44.52 -21.66 53.49
N SER A 9 44.14 -22.23 52.32
CA SER A 9 43.83 -23.65 52.03
C SER A 9 42.51 -24.21 52.61
N ILE A 10 41.62 -24.95 51.93
CA ILE A 10 41.68 -26.15 51.07
C ILE A 10 40.28 -26.17 50.36
N VAL A 11 40.04 -26.54 49.09
CA VAL A 11 39.83 -27.90 48.54
C VAL A 11 39.71 -27.78 47.01
N SER A 12 40.54 -28.54 46.29
CA SER A 12 40.47 -28.76 44.85
C SER A 12 39.23 -29.57 44.46
N PHE A 13 38.42 -29.07 43.52
CA PHE A 13 37.39 -29.85 42.83
C PHE A 13 37.56 -29.70 41.32
N THR A 14 38.43 -30.54 40.75
CA THR A 14 38.66 -30.61 39.30
C THR A 14 37.48 -31.34 38.66
N MET A 15 36.51 -30.59 38.11
CA MET A 15 35.52 -31.13 37.19
C MET A 15 36.17 -31.34 35.81
N LEU A 16 36.30 -32.60 35.42
CA LEU A 16 36.60 -33.00 34.05
C LEU A 16 35.39 -32.70 33.15
N THR A 17 35.41 -31.56 32.45
CA THR A 17 34.47 -31.30 31.37
C THR A 17 34.90 -32.11 30.14
N SER A 18 34.20 -33.20 29.89
CA SER A 18 34.25 -33.99 28.66
C SER A 18 33.91 -33.10 27.45
N THR A 19 34.91 -32.78 26.65
CA THR A 19 34.75 -32.08 25.36
C THR A 19 34.20 -33.06 24.33
N GLN A 20 32.88 -33.13 24.20
CA GLN A 20 32.23 -33.87 23.12
C GLN A 20 32.41 -33.11 21.80
N ARG A 21 33.40 -33.51 20.99
CA ARG A 21 33.58 -33.03 19.60
C ARG A 21 32.43 -33.55 18.73
N SER A 22 31.39 -32.72 18.60
CA SER A 22 30.36 -32.86 17.56
C SER A 22 31.03 -32.69 16.19
N THR A 23 31.16 -33.76 15.42
CA THR A 23 31.52 -33.67 14.01
C THR A 23 30.37 -33.01 13.24
N PRO A 24 30.61 -31.97 12.42
CA PRO A 24 29.53 -31.32 11.68
C PRO A 24 28.95 -32.28 10.63
N ASN A 25 27.65 -32.55 10.74
CA ASN A 25 26.90 -33.45 9.87
C ASN A 25 26.91 -32.91 8.42
N PRO A 26 27.37 -33.68 7.42
CA PRO A 26 27.54 -33.21 6.03
C PRO A 26 26.23 -32.78 5.37
N LEU A 27 25.08 -33.31 5.79
CA LEU A 27 23.78 -32.91 5.24
C LEU A 27 23.37 -31.50 5.67
N LEU A 28 23.70 -31.09 6.89
CA LEU A 28 23.45 -29.71 7.36
C LEU A 28 24.29 -28.69 6.59
N ARG A 29 25.50 -29.07 6.15
CA ARG A 29 26.31 -28.24 5.26
C ARG A 29 25.67 -28.03 3.88
N LEU A 30 25.06 -29.06 3.33
CA LEU A 30 24.40 -28.98 2.01
C LEU A 30 23.11 -28.17 2.08
N VAL A 31 22.32 -28.31 3.16
CA VAL A 31 21.10 -27.51 3.37
C VAL A 31 21.45 -26.04 3.60
N ASN A 32 22.46 -25.74 4.44
CA ASN A 32 22.88 -24.36 4.67
C ASN A 32 23.42 -23.70 3.39
N LYS A 33 24.25 -24.42 2.61
CA LYS A 33 24.77 -23.91 1.33
C LYS A 33 23.67 -23.64 0.29
N ARG A 34 22.61 -24.47 0.28
CA ARG A 34 21.45 -24.26 -0.62
C ARG A 34 20.55 -23.11 -0.15
N SER A 35 20.38 -22.94 1.16
CA SER A 35 19.62 -21.82 1.75
C SER A 35 20.32 -20.47 1.51
N GLN A 36 21.63 -20.41 1.76
CA GLN A 36 22.44 -19.21 1.52
C GLN A 36 22.43 -18.80 0.05
N GLY A 37 22.55 -19.74 -0.90
CA GLY A 37 22.47 -19.41 -2.32
C GLY A 37 21.10 -18.90 -2.77
N HIS A 38 20.01 -19.32 -2.11
CA HIS A 38 18.66 -18.85 -2.41
C HIS A 38 18.37 -17.47 -1.80
N GLU A 39 18.87 -17.20 -0.60
CA GLU A 39 18.77 -15.88 0.05
C GLU A 39 19.66 -14.84 -0.63
N GLU A 40 20.89 -15.19 -1.02
CA GLU A 40 21.78 -14.32 -1.80
C GLU A 40 21.19 -14.02 -3.18
N GLY A 41 20.63 -15.02 -3.87
CA GLY A 41 19.98 -14.83 -5.16
C GLY A 41 18.75 -13.93 -5.09
N MET A 42 17.92 -14.08 -4.06
CA MET A 42 16.76 -13.20 -3.84
C MET A 42 17.19 -11.79 -3.43
N GLY A 43 18.27 -11.64 -2.65
CA GLY A 43 18.87 -10.33 -2.32
C GLY A 43 19.34 -9.59 -3.56
N ILE A 44 20.13 -10.24 -4.42
CA ILE A 44 20.64 -9.63 -5.66
C ILE A 44 19.50 -9.21 -6.59
N LEU A 45 18.45 -10.02 -6.72
CA LEU A 45 17.29 -9.69 -7.56
C LEU A 45 16.45 -8.54 -6.98
N ALA A 46 16.33 -8.45 -5.66
CA ALA A 46 15.65 -7.35 -4.99
C ALA A 46 16.45 -6.05 -5.13
N ASP A 47 17.75 -6.09 -4.86
CA ASP A 47 18.66 -4.96 -4.99
C ASP A 47 18.71 -4.44 -6.44
N ALA A 48 18.72 -5.34 -7.43
CA ALA A 48 18.67 -4.97 -8.83
C ALA A 48 17.34 -4.30 -9.23
N LYS A 49 16.22 -4.78 -8.70
CA LYS A 49 14.90 -4.17 -8.92
C LYS A 49 14.80 -2.80 -8.26
N ASP A 50 15.34 -2.65 -7.05
CA ASP A 50 15.31 -1.40 -6.31
C ASP A 50 16.26 -0.35 -6.92
N ALA A 51 17.42 -0.78 -7.40
CA ALA A 51 18.30 0.07 -8.21
C ALA A 51 17.58 0.53 -9.49
N LEU A 52 16.96 -0.39 -10.23
CA LEU A 52 16.20 -0.07 -11.45
C LEU A 52 15.06 0.91 -11.17
N ASN A 53 14.30 0.70 -10.09
CA ASN A 53 13.22 1.60 -9.68
C ASN A 53 13.76 2.97 -9.25
N SER A 54 14.89 3.02 -8.56
CA SER A 54 15.54 4.27 -8.13
C SER A 54 16.06 5.06 -9.34
N PHE A 55 16.68 4.39 -10.30
CA PHE A 55 17.08 5.01 -11.56
C PHE A 55 15.86 5.46 -12.35
N ALA A 56 14.81 4.64 -12.48
CA ALA A 56 13.62 5.03 -13.22
C ALA A 56 12.89 6.24 -12.59
N THR A 57 12.83 6.32 -11.27
CA THR A 57 12.17 7.42 -10.55
C THR A 57 13.00 8.71 -10.54
N LEU A 58 14.33 8.64 -10.51
CA LEU A 58 15.20 9.82 -10.65
C LEU A 58 15.40 10.26 -12.10
N ALA A 59 15.39 9.33 -13.05
CA ALA A 59 15.85 9.59 -14.42
C ALA A 59 14.83 10.29 -15.31
N ALA A 60 13.54 10.39 -14.94
CA ALA A 60 12.56 11.06 -15.78
C ALA A 60 12.94 12.52 -16.11
N LYS A 61 13.55 13.25 -15.15
CA LYS A 61 14.01 14.63 -15.35
C LYS A 61 15.21 14.75 -16.30
N PRO A 62 16.34 14.04 -16.09
CA PRO A 62 17.47 14.09 -17.03
C PRO A 62 17.13 13.46 -18.39
N ILE A 63 16.35 12.38 -18.45
CA ILE A 63 15.90 11.79 -19.73
C ILE A 63 15.02 12.79 -20.49
N PHE A 64 14.17 13.56 -19.80
CA PHE A 64 13.42 14.65 -20.43
C PHE A 64 14.35 15.72 -21.01
N ALA A 65 15.38 16.16 -20.28
CA ALA A 65 16.36 17.11 -20.80
C ALA A 65 17.10 16.56 -22.03
N ILE A 66 17.48 15.28 -22.03
CA ILE A 66 18.10 14.60 -23.17
C ILE A 66 17.12 14.52 -24.35
N ALA A 67 15.87 14.14 -24.12
CA ALA A 67 14.84 14.07 -25.16
C ALA A 67 14.60 15.45 -25.80
N VAL A 68 14.55 16.51 -25.00
CA VAL A 68 14.40 17.88 -25.51
C VAL A 68 15.64 18.30 -26.30
N GLY A 69 16.85 18.11 -25.76
CA GLY A 69 18.09 18.49 -26.44
C GLY A 69 18.30 17.75 -27.77
N THR A 70 18.12 16.43 -27.76
CA THR A 70 18.23 15.60 -28.98
C THR A 70 17.07 15.85 -29.95
N GLY A 71 15.86 16.10 -29.45
CA GLY A 71 14.70 16.46 -30.26
C GLY A 71 14.92 17.79 -30.99
N LEU A 72 15.38 18.82 -30.27
CA LEU A 72 15.75 20.09 -30.87
C LEU A 72 16.82 19.87 -31.95
N ALA A 73 17.90 19.14 -31.64
CA ALA A 73 18.97 18.88 -32.61
C ALA A 73 18.45 18.18 -33.89
N VAL A 74 17.51 17.23 -33.78
CA VAL A 74 16.97 16.48 -34.93
C VAL A 74 15.97 17.32 -35.75
N PHE A 75 15.09 18.08 -35.09
CA PHE A 75 14.01 18.84 -35.73
C PHE A 75 14.37 20.28 -36.09
N LEU A 76 15.56 20.78 -35.73
CA LEU A 76 15.99 22.12 -36.08
C LEU A 76 16.19 22.28 -37.60
N PRO A 77 15.74 23.41 -38.20
CA PRO A 77 16.08 23.76 -39.58
C PRO A 77 17.58 23.94 -39.78
N SER A 78 18.09 23.59 -40.96
CA SER A 78 19.53 23.65 -41.28
C SER A 78 20.17 25.01 -40.99
N GLY A 79 19.45 26.12 -41.24
CA GLY A 79 19.95 27.47 -40.94
C GLY A 79 20.25 27.70 -39.46
N VAL A 80 19.47 27.12 -38.55
CA VAL A 80 19.69 27.25 -37.10
C VAL A 80 20.83 26.34 -36.64
N VAL A 81 20.93 25.13 -37.21
CA VAL A 81 22.03 24.19 -36.93
C VAL A 81 23.39 24.80 -37.27
N THR A 82 23.48 25.51 -38.41
CA THR A 82 24.70 26.22 -38.82
C THR A 82 25.01 27.41 -37.92
N GLN A 83 24.01 28.19 -37.50
CA GLN A 83 24.21 29.31 -36.56
C GLN A 83 24.71 28.85 -35.18
N LEU A 84 24.31 27.66 -34.74
CA LEU A 84 24.75 27.04 -33.50
C LEU A 84 26.14 26.38 -33.60
N GLY A 85 26.72 26.29 -34.81
CA GLY A 85 28.05 25.70 -35.04
C GLY A 85 28.12 24.18 -34.83
N ILE A 86 26.98 23.48 -34.91
CA ILE A 86 26.88 22.03 -34.67
C ILE A 86 26.59 21.23 -35.95
N ASP A 87 26.74 21.86 -37.12
CA ASP A 87 26.46 21.27 -38.44
C ASP A 87 27.38 20.08 -38.76
N SER A 88 28.68 20.21 -38.48
CA SER A 88 29.66 19.13 -38.67
C SER A 88 29.38 17.91 -37.78
N PHE A 89 29.00 18.15 -36.53
CA PHE A 89 28.60 17.11 -35.59
C PHE A 89 27.31 16.41 -36.06
N MET A 90 26.30 17.19 -36.46
CA MET A 90 25.05 16.62 -36.94
C MET A 90 25.24 15.86 -38.25
N ALA A 91 26.12 16.29 -39.16
CA ALA A 91 26.40 15.55 -40.39
C ALA A 91 26.92 14.13 -40.12
N GLN A 92 27.74 13.95 -39.08
CA GLN A 92 28.32 12.65 -38.73
C GLN A 92 27.40 11.80 -37.83
N TYR A 93 26.68 12.42 -36.89
CA TYR A 93 25.99 11.72 -35.80
C TYR A 93 24.47 11.80 -35.84
N ARG A 94 23.84 12.40 -36.87
CA ARG A 94 22.37 12.57 -36.95
C ARG A 94 21.58 11.30 -36.63
N HIS A 95 22.01 10.16 -37.16
CA HIS A 95 21.34 8.87 -36.94
C HIS A 95 21.40 8.42 -35.47
N TRP A 96 22.54 8.60 -34.80
CA TRP A 96 22.71 8.29 -33.38
C TRP A 96 21.93 9.25 -32.49
N VAL A 97 21.94 10.55 -32.78
CA VAL A 97 21.15 11.55 -32.06
C VAL A 97 19.65 11.23 -32.19
N GLY A 98 19.20 10.85 -33.38
CA GLY A 98 17.82 10.39 -33.62
C GLY A 98 17.46 9.12 -32.83
N ALA A 99 18.37 8.14 -32.74
CA ALA A 99 18.15 6.94 -31.95
C ALA A 99 18.01 7.26 -30.45
N VAL A 100 18.89 8.10 -29.90
CA VAL A 100 18.81 8.56 -28.50
C VAL A 100 17.50 9.31 -28.24
N PHE A 101 17.08 10.18 -29.17
CA PHE A 101 15.79 10.87 -29.08
C PHE A 101 14.62 9.89 -29.03
N LEU A 102 14.57 8.91 -29.94
CA LEU A 102 13.49 7.92 -30.01
C LEU A 102 13.40 7.09 -28.74
N ILE A 103 14.53 6.61 -28.22
CA ILE A 103 14.57 5.82 -26.97
C ILE A 103 14.08 6.67 -25.79
N SER A 104 14.56 7.91 -25.69
CA SER A 104 14.18 8.83 -24.61
C SER A 104 12.68 9.16 -24.67
N MET A 105 12.14 9.38 -25.89
CA MET A 105 10.73 9.66 -26.11
C MET A 105 9.84 8.44 -25.79
N ALA A 106 10.26 7.24 -26.20
CA ALA A 106 9.56 6.01 -25.86
C ALA A 106 9.48 5.78 -24.34
N TYR A 107 10.59 6.02 -23.63
CA TYR A 107 10.65 5.94 -22.18
C TYR A 107 9.70 6.95 -21.51
N LEU A 108 9.74 8.22 -21.93
CA LEU A 108 8.84 9.27 -21.44
C LEU A 108 7.37 8.94 -21.71
N ALA A 109 7.05 8.45 -22.91
CA ALA A 109 5.70 8.07 -23.29
C ALA A 109 5.19 6.93 -22.40
N ALA A 110 6.00 5.88 -22.16
CA ALA A 110 5.63 4.79 -21.27
C ALA A 110 5.38 5.28 -19.84
N HIS A 111 6.26 6.13 -19.30
CA HIS A 111 6.11 6.70 -17.96
C HIS A 111 4.86 7.60 -17.87
N PHE A 112 4.60 8.41 -18.90
CA PHE A 112 3.41 9.26 -18.97
C PHE A 112 2.12 8.42 -19.03
N LEU A 113 2.09 7.37 -19.86
CA LEU A 113 0.94 6.47 -19.96
C LEU A 113 0.69 5.74 -18.64
N TRP A 114 1.72 5.27 -17.95
CA TRP A 114 1.59 4.64 -16.63
C TRP A 114 1.00 5.60 -15.60
N TRP A 115 1.56 6.82 -15.52
CA TRP A 115 1.06 7.86 -14.64
C TRP A 115 -0.41 8.21 -14.95
N LEU A 116 -0.74 8.34 -16.24
CA LEU A 116 -2.09 8.66 -16.70
C LEU A 116 -3.07 7.53 -16.37
N ALA A 117 -2.71 6.28 -16.63
CA ALA A 117 -3.53 5.11 -16.30
C ALA A 117 -3.84 5.06 -14.80
N GLY A 118 -2.85 5.33 -13.94
CA GLY A 118 -3.07 5.41 -12.49
C GLY A 118 -4.02 6.54 -12.07
N ARG A 119 -4.00 7.68 -12.77
CA ARG A 119 -4.96 8.78 -12.53
C ARG A 119 -6.36 8.43 -13.01
N VAL A 120 -6.49 7.87 -14.20
CA VAL A 120 -7.77 7.46 -14.77
C VAL A 120 -8.41 6.37 -13.91
N SER A 121 -7.66 5.35 -13.49
CA SER A 121 -8.18 4.29 -12.60
C SER A 121 -8.76 4.86 -11.30
N LYS A 122 -8.04 5.76 -10.63
CA LYS A 122 -8.53 6.41 -9.40
C LYS A 122 -9.80 7.23 -9.64
N TRP A 123 -9.87 7.96 -10.75
CA TRP A 123 -11.08 8.70 -11.12
C TRP A 123 -12.27 7.77 -11.34
N TRP A 124 -12.06 6.65 -12.02
CA TRP A 124 -13.09 5.64 -12.25
C TRP A 124 -13.55 4.97 -10.95
N GLU A 125 -12.62 4.61 -10.05
CA GLU A 125 -12.94 4.06 -8.73
C GLU A 125 -13.78 5.02 -7.90
N ILE A 126 -13.45 6.32 -7.91
CA ILE A 126 -14.23 7.35 -7.21
C ILE A 126 -15.63 7.47 -7.82
N ALA A 127 -15.73 7.52 -9.15
CA ALA A 127 -17.01 7.63 -9.84
C ALA A 127 -17.91 6.40 -9.58
N GLU A 128 -17.34 5.20 -9.64
CA GLU A 128 -18.02 3.96 -9.33
C GLU A 128 -18.43 3.90 -7.85
N TYR A 129 -17.57 4.36 -6.93
CA TYR A 129 -17.88 4.44 -5.51
C TYR A 129 -19.08 5.36 -5.24
N VAL A 130 -19.13 6.54 -5.86
CA VAL A 130 -20.27 7.47 -5.75
C VAL A 130 -21.54 6.85 -6.33
N ARG A 131 -21.45 6.21 -7.49
CA ARG A 131 -22.59 5.53 -8.13
C ARG A 131 -23.15 4.41 -7.25
N LYS A 132 -22.28 3.54 -6.73
CA LYS A 132 -22.65 2.44 -5.81
C LYS A 132 -23.31 2.98 -4.54
N ARG A 133 -22.77 4.05 -3.95
CA ARG A 133 -23.34 4.68 -2.76
C ARG A 133 -24.77 5.18 -2.96
N ASN A 134 -25.02 5.86 -4.08
CA ASN A 134 -26.37 6.34 -4.39
C ASN A 134 -27.33 5.17 -4.64
N GLY A 135 -26.86 4.12 -5.34
CA GLY A 135 -27.62 2.89 -5.54
C GLY A 135 -27.97 2.19 -4.23
N TYR A 136 -27.03 2.10 -3.29
CA TYR A 136 -27.30 1.51 -1.98
C TYR A 136 -28.35 2.29 -1.20
N LEU A 137 -28.29 3.63 -1.17
CA LEU A 137 -29.30 4.45 -0.49
C LEU A 137 -30.72 4.23 -1.06
N ALA A 138 -30.84 4.07 -2.38
CA ALA A 138 -32.12 3.82 -3.04
C ALA A 138 -32.68 2.41 -2.81
N THR A 139 -31.82 1.44 -2.45
CA THR A 139 -32.17 0.01 -2.34
C THR A 139 -32.13 -0.50 -0.89
N LEU A 140 -32.18 0.40 0.09
CA LEU A 140 -32.23 0.04 1.49
C LEU A 140 -33.53 -0.73 1.80
N THR A 141 -33.38 -1.89 2.45
CA THR A 141 -34.54 -2.63 2.96
C THR A 141 -35.15 -1.90 4.16
N SER A 142 -36.42 -2.18 4.46
CA SER A 142 -37.10 -1.60 5.63
C SER A 142 -36.37 -1.89 6.95
N GLU A 143 -35.74 -3.07 7.06
CA GLU A 143 -34.93 -3.45 8.22
C GLU A 143 -33.63 -2.65 8.31
N GLU A 144 -32.90 -2.49 7.19
CA GLU A 144 -31.69 -1.68 7.14
C GLU A 144 -31.95 -0.21 7.50
N LYS A 145 -33.08 0.35 7.04
CA LYS A 145 -33.52 1.70 7.43
C LYS A 145 -33.76 1.81 8.93
N GLY A 146 -34.29 0.76 9.56
CA GLY A 146 -34.45 0.67 11.01
C GLY A 146 -33.13 0.80 11.77
N TYR A 147 -32.07 0.16 11.29
CA TYR A 147 -30.74 0.27 11.88
C TYR A 147 -30.15 1.67 11.72
N LEU A 148 -30.30 2.28 10.55
CA LEU A 148 -29.83 3.66 10.33
C LEU A 148 -30.62 4.67 11.17
N ALA A 149 -31.91 4.44 11.40
CA ALA A 149 -32.75 5.29 12.23
C ALA A 149 -32.23 5.40 13.68
N LEU A 150 -31.63 4.34 14.24
CA LEU A 150 -31.02 4.39 15.58
C LEU A 150 -29.91 5.44 15.71
N PHE A 151 -29.18 5.72 14.63
CA PHE A 151 -28.08 6.69 14.65
C PHE A 151 -28.55 8.14 14.42
N ILE A 152 -29.65 8.29 13.68
CA ILE A 152 -30.15 9.59 13.23
C ILE A 152 -31.27 10.10 14.14
N LYS A 153 -32.29 9.26 14.39
CA LYS A 153 -33.44 9.63 15.22
C LYS A 153 -33.08 9.63 16.70
N ASP A 154 -32.33 8.63 17.18
CA ASP A 154 -31.92 8.59 18.60
C ASP A 154 -30.65 9.42 18.88
N GLY A 155 -30.07 10.07 17.87
CA GLY A 155 -28.87 10.90 18.01
C GLY A 155 -27.60 10.16 18.44
N LYS A 156 -27.55 8.83 18.29
CA LYS A 156 -26.41 8.02 18.74
C LYS A 156 -25.22 8.11 17.78
N THR A 157 -24.03 8.30 18.32
CA THR A 157 -22.76 8.26 17.56
C THR A 157 -22.29 6.82 17.32
N ALA A 158 -22.56 5.94 18.29
CA ALA A 158 -22.21 4.53 18.22
C ALA A 158 -23.36 3.67 18.79
N VAL A 159 -23.62 2.53 18.17
CA VAL A 159 -24.60 1.53 18.61
C VAL A 159 -23.92 0.16 18.58
N ASN A 160 -24.08 -0.60 19.65
CA ASN A 160 -23.53 -1.96 19.72
C ASN A 160 -24.45 -2.93 18.97
N PHE A 161 -23.87 -3.64 18.01
CA PHE A 161 -24.53 -4.75 17.32
C PHE A 161 -23.75 -6.04 17.56
N HIS A 162 -24.46 -7.16 17.60
CA HIS A 162 -23.85 -8.48 17.72
C HIS A 162 -22.99 -8.77 16.48
N TYR A 163 -21.91 -9.54 16.64
CA TYR A 163 -21.01 -9.86 15.52
C TYR A 163 -21.71 -10.66 14.41
N GLU A 164 -22.65 -11.52 14.80
CA GLU A 164 -23.45 -12.37 13.91
C GLU A 164 -24.69 -11.67 13.33
N ASP A 165 -24.87 -10.38 13.60
CA ASP A 165 -25.99 -9.63 13.03
C ASP A 165 -25.77 -9.42 11.52
N GLY A 166 -26.50 -10.21 10.73
CA GLY A 166 -26.41 -10.18 9.27
C GLY A 166 -26.80 -8.84 8.64
N ILE A 167 -27.69 -8.06 9.28
CA ILE A 167 -28.12 -6.75 8.77
C ILE A 167 -27.00 -5.73 9.02
N ALA A 168 -26.45 -5.69 10.23
CA ALA A 168 -25.30 -4.84 10.55
C ALA A 168 -24.07 -5.22 9.69
N GLY A 169 -23.85 -6.51 9.47
CA GLY A 169 -22.83 -7.04 8.57
C GLY A 169 -23.02 -6.58 7.12
N GLY A 170 -24.25 -6.64 6.60
CA GLY A 170 -24.61 -6.14 5.28
C GLY A 170 -24.40 -4.64 5.12
N LEU A 171 -24.82 -3.84 6.11
CA LEU A 171 -24.58 -2.39 6.14
C LEU A 171 -23.09 -2.03 6.22
N ARG A 172 -22.29 -2.85 6.91
CA ARG A 172 -20.82 -2.71 6.94
C ARG A 172 -20.19 -3.03 5.59
N GLN A 173 -20.68 -4.07 4.90
CA GLN A 173 -20.23 -4.42 3.55
C GLN A 173 -20.58 -3.32 2.53
N LYS A 174 -21.76 -2.70 2.66
CA LYS A 174 -22.18 -1.50 1.91
C LYS A 174 -21.40 -0.22 2.30
N LYS A 175 -20.42 -0.31 3.21
CA LYS A 175 -19.63 0.81 3.75
C LYS A 175 -20.50 1.93 4.33
N MET A 176 -21.66 1.59 4.91
CA MET A 176 -22.52 2.56 5.60
C MET A 176 -22.16 2.65 7.09
N LEU A 177 -21.88 1.50 7.70
CA LEU A 177 -21.34 1.40 9.05
C LEU A 177 -19.83 1.14 9.02
N TYR A 178 -19.15 1.52 10.09
CA TYR A 178 -17.78 1.13 10.37
C TYR A 178 -17.61 0.85 11.87
N VAL A 179 -16.61 0.04 12.20
CA VAL A 179 -16.24 -0.22 13.59
C VAL A 179 -15.04 0.67 13.91
N PRO A 180 -15.16 1.66 14.81
CA PRO A 180 -14.07 2.57 15.15
C PRO A 180 -12.94 1.87 15.92
N THR A 181 -13.24 0.81 16.67
CA THR A 181 -12.25 0.05 17.46
C THR A 181 -12.16 -1.40 16.99
N ARG A 182 -10.95 -1.92 16.83
CA ARG A 182 -10.74 -3.37 16.60
C ARG A 182 -10.95 -4.21 17.85
N ILE A 183 -11.00 -3.57 19.02
CA ILE A 183 -11.27 -4.19 20.32
C ILE A 183 -12.77 -4.08 20.59
N GLY A 184 -13.44 -5.23 20.67
CA GLY A 184 -14.81 -5.35 21.14
C GLY A 184 -14.94 -6.60 22.00
N ASN A 185 -15.94 -6.63 22.88
CA ASN A 185 -16.20 -7.78 23.72
C ASN A 185 -17.08 -8.77 22.94
N VAL A 186 -16.66 -10.03 22.83
CA VAL A 186 -17.43 -11.10 22.15
C VAL A 186 -18.84 -11.21 22.74
N LEU A 187 -19.00 -10.93 24.04
CA LEU A 187 -20.28 -11.03 24.75
C LEU A 187 -21.21 -9.84 24.51
N ASP A 188 -20.68 -8.62 24.29
CA ASP A 188 -21.48 -7.38 24.21
C ASP A 188 -21.55 -6.80 22.79
N GLY A 189 -20.90 -7.45 21.83
CA GLY A 189 -20.84 -7.03 20.44
C GLY A 189 -19.82 -5.92 20.17
N HIS A 190 -19.91 -5.33 18.99
CA HIS A 190 -19.02 -4.25 18.56
C HIS A 190 -19.79 -2.96 18.40
N ALA A 191 -19.19 -1.86 18.88
CA ALA A 191 -19.66 -0.51 18.60
C ALA A 191 -19.55 -0.25 17.11
N HIS A 192 -20.67 -0.01 16.45
CA HIS A 192 -20.71 0.43 15.07
C HIS A 192 -21.04 1.92 15.06
N SER A 193 -20.38 2.66 14.19
CA SER A 193 -20.67 4.07 13.93
C SER A 193 -21.07 4.28 12.48
N LEU A 194 -21.91 5.28 12.27
CA LEU A 194 -22.34 5.69 10.94
C LEU A 194 -21.23 6.48 10.25
N ARG A 195 -20.95 6.17 8.98
CA ARG A 195 -20.03 7.01 8.20
C ARG A 195 -20.65 8.37 7.90
N ASP A 196 -19.82 9.41 7.90
CA ASP A 196 -20.25 10.81 7.68
C ASP A 196 -21.08 10.99 6.42
N TRP A 197 -20.74 10.25 5.36
CA TRP A 197 -21.41 10.36 4.09
C TRP A 197 -22.86 9.89 4.13
N VAL A 198 -23.16 8.85 4.93
CA VAL A 198 -24.54 8.36 5.14
C VAL A 198 -25.28 9.33 6.02
N ARG A 199 -24.63 9.82 7.09
CA ARG A 199 -25.21 10.83 7.99
C ARG A 199 -25.64 12.08 7.21
N LYS A 200 -24.77 12.60 6.34
CA LYS A 200 -25.08 13.75 5.48
C LYS A 200 -26.18 13.45 4.47
N ALA A 201 -26.18 12.27 3.86
CA ALA A 201 -27.20 11.89 2.89
C ALA A 201 -28.60 11.81 3.51
N VAL A 202 -28.72 11.13 4.66
CA VAL A 202 -29.98 11.01 5.39
C VAL A 202 -30.41 12.33 6.03
N ALA A 203 -29.46 13.16 6.50
CA ALA A 203 -29.79 14.50 7.00
C ALA A 203 -30.31 15.43 5.90
N LYS A 204 -29.81 15.27 4.66
CA LYS A 204 -30.28 16.04 3.50
C LYS A 204 -31.69 15.62 3.06
N ASP A 205 -31.98 14.32 3.14
CA ASP A 205 -33.28 13.76 2.80
C ASP A 205 -33.72 12.72 3.84
N PRO A 206 -34.46 13.15 4.88
CA PRO A 206 -34.94 12.26 5.93
C PRO A 206 -35.92 11.19 5.42
N SER A 207 -36.58 11.42 4.27
CA SER A 207 -37.56 10.49 3.69
C SER A 207 -36.94 9.16 3.25
N ILE A 208 -35.61 9.11 3.10
CA ILE A 208 -34.86 7.86 2.86
C ILE A 208 -35.18 6.81 3.94
N LEU A 209 -35.44 7.25 5.18
CA LEU A 209 -35.79 6.37 6.30
C LEU A 209 -37.28 6.04 6.41
N ASP A 210 -38.11 6.48 5.48
CA ASP A 210 -39.54 6.17 5.49
C ASP A 210 -39.76 4.67 5.24
N GLY A 211 -40.72 4.10 5.98
CA GLY A 211 -40.96 2.66 6.00
C GLY A 211 -39.96 1.85 6.84
N ALA A 212 -39.12 2.49 7.65
CA ALA A 212 -38.21 1.80 8.57
C ALA A 212 -38.97 0.91 9.56
N THR A 213 -38.66 -0.38 9.58
CA THR A 213 -39.14 -1.27 10.65
C THR A 213 -38.33 -1.01 11.92
N PRO A 214 -38.96 -0.80 13.09
CA PRO A 214 -38.23 -0.57 14.33
C PRO A 214 -37.25 -1.71 14.61
N TYR A 215 -36.01 -1.36 14.95
CA TYR A 215 -35.04 -2.36 15.39
C TYR A 215 -35.54 -3.04 16.66
N ARG A 216 -35.81 -4.34 16.55
CA ARG A 216 -36.13 -5.18 17.70
C ARG A 216 -34.85 -5.88 18.12
N LEU A 217 -34.31 -5.51 19.28
CA LEU A 217 -33.26 -6.28 19.94
C LEU A 217 -33.72 -7.74 19.98
N LYS A 218 -33.07 -8.62 19.22
CA LYS A 218 -33.25 -10.06 19.41
C LYS A 218 -32.79 -10.33 20.84
N ARG A 219 -33.74 -10.68 21.71
CA ARG A 219 -33.45 -10.95 23.12
C ARG A 219 -32.39 -12.05 23.19
N ARG A 220 -31.34 -11.77 23.97
CA ARG A 220 -30.31 -12.74 24.38
C ARG A 220 -31.01 -13.97 24.97
N TRP A 221 -30.68 -15.14 24.46
CA TRP A 221 -30.76 -16.39 25.20
C TRP A 221 -29.34 -16.72 25.64
#